data_AF-A0AAU9WYT5-F1
#
_entry.id   AF-A0AAU9WYT5-F1
#
_cell.length_a   1.000
_cell.length_b   1.000
_cell.length_c   1.000
_cell.angle_alpha   90.00
_cell.angle_beta   90.00
_cell.angle_gamma   90.00
#
_symmetry.space_group_name_H-M   'P 1'
#
loop_
_entity.id
_entity.type
_entity.pdbx_description
1 polymer ?
#
loop_
_entity_poly.entity_id
_entity_poly.type
_entity_poly.pdbx_seq_one_letter_code
_entity_poly.pdbx_strand_id
1 'polypeptide(L)'
;MANENNEEGNTKEMATLALDSNKQKEFEDRVKRISATANDLTPGVIYLGHIPHGFYEGQIRKFFSQFGTVNKVRLSRSKKTARSKGYAFVEFSCDEVAKIAAETMDNYMMFGRLLKCKVVSKEKVHPRLWKGSERKFYSIPRQQEEITKHNKEKSKKEHEKQVENILKKEKRKRKKIKDLGIDYDFPGYASEVKTKLPKHTKFSDK
;
A
#
# COMPACT_ATOMS: atom_id res chain seq x y z
N MET A 1 53.33 6.58 -11.64
CA MET A 1 52.39 5.54 -12.11
C MET A 1 51.30 5.44 -11.03
N ALA A 2 50.19 6.20 -11.13
CA ALA A 2 49.00 5.93 -11.95
C ALA A 2 48.38 4.56 -11.59
N ASN A 3 47.12 4.38 -11.15
CA ASN A 3 45.92 5.20 -11.16
C ASN A 3 44.98 4.77 -10.01
N GLU A 4 44.28 5.74 -9.43
CA GLU A 4 42.99 5.58 -8.75
C GLU A 4 41.88 5.58 -9.81
N ASN A 5 40.96 4.62 -9.76
CA ASN A 5 39.71 4.65 -10.54
C ASN A 5 38.54 4.50 -9.57
N ASN A 6 37.91 5.64 -9.24
CA ASN A 6 36.65 5.72 -8.53
C ASN A 6 35.64 6.35 -9.49
N GLU A 7 34.83 5.52 -10.16
CA GLU A 7 33.75 5.97 -11.04
C GLU A 7 32.46 6.17 -10.24
N GLU A 8 32.29 7.38 -9.69
CA GLU A 8 30.96 7.86 -9.33
C GLU A 8 30.31 8.49 -10.56
N GLY A 9 29.35 7.75 -11.13
CA GLY A 9 28.56 8.12 -12.30
C GLY A 9 27.83 9.45 -12.11
N ASN A 10 28.33 10.44 -12.83
CA ASN A 10 27.79 11.76 -13.12
C ASN A 10 26.27 11.78 -13.43
N THR A 11 25.45 12.06 -12.42
CA THR A 11 24.10 12.60 -12.61
C THR A 11 24.15 14.13 -12.59
N LYS A 12 24.86 14.73 -13.55
CA LYS A 12 24.67 16.14 -13.86
C LYS A 12 23.93 16.20 -15.18
N GLU A 13 22.70 16.69 -15.07
CA GLU A 13 22.12 17.66 -15.99
C GLU A 13 22.39 17.36 -17.47
N MET A 14 21.37 16.84 -18.16
CA MET A 14 21.28 16.92 -19.61
C MET A 14 21.23 18.40 -19.99
N ALA A 15 22.40 19.04 -20.04
CA ALA A 15 22.60 20.40 -20.51
C ALA A 15 22.16 20.41 -21.96
N THR A 16 21.02 21.06 -22.20
CA THR A 16 20.55 21.37 -23.54
C THR A 16 21.66 22.07 -24.30
N LEU A 17 21.97 21.56 -25.49
CA LEU A 17 23.03 22.02 -26.38
C LEU A 17 22.73 23.43 -26.95
N ALA A 18 22.73 24.46 -26.11
CA ALA A 18 22.51 25.84 -26.51
C ALA A 18 23.63 26.72 -25.94
N LEU A 19 24.60 27.07 -26.79
CA LEU A 19 25.78 27.89 -26.48
C LEU A 19 25.49 29.40 -26.30
N ASP A 20 24.22 29.79 -26.13
CA ASP A 20 23.79 31.19 -26.26
C ASP A 20 22.93 31.62 -25.05
N SER A 21 23.56 32.32 -24.10
CA SER A 21 22.96 32.70 -22.81
C SER A 21 21.67 33.52 -22.95
N ASN A 22 21.51 34.26 -24.06
CA ASN A 22 20.29 35.02 -24.35
C ASN A 22 19.12 34.10 -24.75
N LYS A 23 19.37 33.05 -25.55
CA LYS A 23 18.34 32.07 -25.92
C LYS A 23 17.87 31.25 -24.72
N GLN A 24 18.75 31.03 -23.75
CA GLN A 24 18.42 30.34 -22.51
C GLN A 24 17.46 31.17 -21.63
N LYS A 25 17.70 32.48 -21.50
CA LYS A 25 16.77 33.40 -20.82
C LYS A 25 15.42 33.49 -21.53
N GLU A 26 15.41 33.59 -22.86
CA GLU A 26 14.15 33.59 -23.63
C GLU A 26 13.36 32.29 -23.47
N PHE A 27 14.05 31.15 -23.44
CA PHE A 27 13.44 29.85 -23.20
C PHE A 27 12.87 29.77 -21.78
N GLU A 28 13.62 30.19 -20.76
CA GLU A 28 13.16 30.24 -19.37
C GLU A 28 11.94 31.15 -19.19
N ASP A 29 11.91 32.32 -19.82
CA ASP A 29 10.77 33.24 -19.76
C ASP A 29 9.55 32.70 -20.51
N ARG A 30 9.76 31.95 -21.58
CA ARG A 30 8.70 31.25 -22.31
C ARG A 30 8.14 30.10 -21.49
N VAL A 31 9.00 29.32 -20.82
CA VAL A 31 8.62 28.24 -19.90
C VAL A 31 7.87 28.81 -18.69
N LYS A 32 8.33 29.92 -18.10
CA LYS A 32 7.61 30.60 -17.01
C LYS A 32 6.22 31.06 -17.42
N ARG A 33 6.08 31.66 -18.61
CA ARG A 33 4.78 32.06 -19.17
C ARG A 33 3.84 30.86 -19.36
N ILE A 34 4.34 29.76 -19.91
CA ILE A 34 3.57 28.51 -20.09
C ILE A 34 3.20 27.88 -18.73
N SER A 35 4.11 27.94 -17.75
CA SER A 35 3.85 27.41 -16.40
C SER A 35 2.80 28.22 -15.64
N ALA A 36 2.65 29.51 -15.93
CA ALA A 36 1.63 30.37 -15.34
C ALA A 36 0.23 30.05 -15.89
N THR A 37 0.09 29.82 -17.20
CA THR A 37 -1.16 29.36 -17.82
C THR A 37 -1.51 27.90 -17.51
N ALA A 38 -0.56 27.12 -16.98
CA ALA A 38 -0.79 25.73 -16.60
C ALA A 38 -1.80 25.56 -15.44
N ASN A 39 -2.09 26.61 -14.67
CA ASN A 39 -2.98 26.56 -13.52
C ASN A 39 -4.48 26.49 -13.88
N ASP A 40 -4.86 26.84 -15.12
CA ASP A 40 -6.26 26.86 -15.56
C ASP A 40 -6.72 25.54 -16.21
N LEU A 41 -5.85 24.51 -16.23
CA LEU A 41 -6.21 23.23 -16.84
C LEU A 41 -7.07 22.38 -15.91
N THR A 42 -8.18 21.89 -16.46
CA THR A 42 -9.03 20.97 -15.70
C THR A 42 -8.44 19.55 -15.75
N PRO A 43 -8.33 18.86 -14.60
CA PRO A 43 -7.76 17.52 -14.55
C PRO A 43 -8.71 16.49 -15.19
N GLY A 44 -8.13 15.54 -15.91
CA GLY A 44 -8.83 14.44 -16.56
C GLY A 44 -8.45 13.10 -15.92
N VAL A 45 -9.43 12.21 -15.76
CA VAL A 45 -9.20 10.87 -15.18
C VAL A 45 -9.50 9.81 -16.21
N ILE A 46 -8.56 8.88 -16.40
CA ILE A 46 -8.76 7.69 -17.22
C ILE A 46 -8.85 6.43 -16.35
N TYR A 47 -9.68 5.51 -16.80
CA TYR A 47 -9.75 4.12 -16.35
C TYR A 47 -8.88 3.27 -17.27
N LEU A 48 -8.02 2.45 -16.65
CA LEU A 48 -7.20 1.45 -17.32
C LEU A 48 -7.60 0.07 -16.83
N GLY A 49 -8.05 -0.79 -17.73
CA GLY A 49 -8.46 -2.17 -17.47
C GLY A 49 -7.58 -3.18 -18.20
N HIS A 50 -7.71 -4.45 -17.81
CA HIS A 50 -6.97 -5.60 -18.36
C HIS A 50 -5.45 -5.47 -18.27
N ILE A 51 -4.98 -4.79 -17.23
CA ILE A 51 -3.56 -4.52 -17.04
C ILE A 51 -2.77 -5.83 -16.84
N PRO A 52 -1.68 -6.06 -17.60
CA PRO A 52 -0.82 -7.23 -17.44
C PRO A 52 -0.11 -7.25 -16.08
N HIS A 53 0.22 -8.44 -15.61
CA HIS A 53 0.95 -8.60 -14.35
C HIS A 53 2.36 -8.02 -14.49
N GLY A 54 2.83 -7.23 -13.52
CA GLY A 54 4.11 -6.52 -13.59
C GLY A 54 4.01 -5.06 -14.04
N PHE A 55 2.91 -4.68 -14.69
CA PHE A 55 2.64 -3.28 -15.05
C PHE A 55 1.95 -2.55 -13.89
N TYR A 56 2.74 -2.18 -12.88
CA TYR A 56 2.27 -1.57 -11.65
C TYR A 56 2.33 -0.03 -11.69
N GLU A 57 2.02 0.62 -10.57
CA GLU A 57 1.88 2.08 -10.44
C GLU A 57 3.10 2.85 -10.98
N GLY A 58 4.32 2.36 -10.71
CA GLY A 58 5.56 2.98 -11.19
C GLY A 58 5.73 2.89 -12.71
N GLN A 59 5.41 1.73 -13.29
CA GLN A 59 5.45 1.50 -14.73
C GLN A 59 4.35 2.27 -15.45
N ILE A 60 3.12 2.26 -14.91
CA ILE A 60 1.99 3.04 -15.42
C ILE A 60 2.36 4.52 -15.44
N ARG A 61 2.90 5.07 -14.34
CA ARG A 61 3.26 6.49 -14.28
C ARG A 61 4.31 6.87 -15.33
N LYS A 62 5.36 6.06 -15.48
CA LYS A 62 6.43 6.28 -16.47
C LYS A 62 5.96 6.11 -17.91
N PHE A 63 5.06 5.16 -18.16
CA PHE A 63 4.54 4.93 -19.49
C PHE A 63 3.57 6.03 -19.90
N PHE A 64 2.65 6.43 -19.03
CA PHE A 64 1.67 7.47 -19.35
C PHE A 64 2.23 8.89 -19.28
N SER A 65 3.42 9.11 -18.70
CA SER A 65 4.08 10.42 -18.75
C SER A 65 4.48 10.86 -20.16
N GLN A 66 4.49 9.95 -21.14
CA GLN A 66 4.73 10.31 -22.55
C GLN A 66 3.58 11.13 -23.17
N PHE A 67 2.35 10.97 -22.66
CA PHE A 67 1.19 11.73 -23.13
C PHE A 67 1.09 13.10 -22.45
N GLY A 68 1.53 13.19 -21.20
CA GLY A 68 1.56 14.44 -20.45
C GLY A 68 1.78 14.23 -18.95
N THR A 69 1.64 15.31 -18.19
CA THR A 69 1.90 15.28 -16.74
C THR A 69 0.84 14.46 -16.00
N VAL A 70 1.30 13.39 -15.35
CA VAL A 70 0.48 12.50 -14.50
C VAL A 70 0.55 12.95 -13.05
N ASN A 71 -0.59 13.40 -12.53
CA ASN A 71 -0.73 13.86 -11.15
C ASN A 71 -0.82 12.68 -10.18
N LYS A 72 -1.78 11.78 -10.40
CA LYS A 72 -2.03 10.63 -9.50
C LYS A 72 -2.22 9.35 -10.29
N VAL A 73 -1.73 8.25 -9.71
CA VAL A 73 -1.96 6.89 -10.22
C VAL A 73 -2.47 6.06 -9.06
N ARG A 74 -3.54 5.30 -9.30
CA ARG A 74 -4.05 4.31 -8.36
C ARG A 74 -4.33 3.00 -9.07
N LEU A 75 -3.48 2.01 -8.82
CA LEU A 75 -3.79 0.62 -9.16
C LEU A 75 -4.69 0.02 -8.07
N SER A 76 -5.77 -0.63 -8.49
CA SER A 76 -6.63 -1.33 -7.54
C SER A 76 -5.99 -2.64 -7.09
N ARG A 77 -5.82 -2.80 -5.78
CA ARG A 77 -5.22 -3.99 -5.16
C ARG A 77 -6.16 -4.65 -4.15
N SER A 78 -5.99 -5.95 -3.95
CA SER A 78 -6.64 -6.69 -2.87
C SER A 78 -6.09 -6.26 -1.52
N LYS A 79 -6.98 -5.87 -0.58
CA LYS A 79 -6.58 -5.53 0.79
C LYS A 79 -5.96 -6.72 1.53
N LYS A 80 -6.32 -7.95 1.14
CA LYS A 80 -5.86 -9.16 1.84
C LYS A 80 -4.49 -9.64 1.35
N THR A 81 -4.31 -9.70 0.04
CA THR A 81 -3.14 -10.33 -0.61
C THR A 81 -2.19 -9.31 -1.26
N ALA A 82 -2.53 -8.01 -1.25
CA ALA A 82 -1.81 -6.93 -1.95
C ALA A 82 -1.66 -7.12 -3.49
N ARG A 83 -2.21 -8.20 -4.05
CA ARG A 83 -2.20 -8.48 -5.49
C ARG A 83 -3.03 -7.46 -6.27
N SER A 84 -2.60 -7.12 -7.48
CA SER A 84 -3.35 -6.25 -8.38
C SER A 84 -4.66 -6.91 -8.81
N LYS A 85 -5.70 -6.10 -8.99
CA LYS A 85 -6.99 -6.53 -9.54
C LYS A 85 -7.06 -6.36 -11.07
N GLY A 86 -5.96 -5.94 -11.70
CA GLY A 86 -5.88 -5.76 -13.16
C GLY A 86 -6.51 -4.48 -13.70
N TYR A 87 -6.78 -3.48 -12.85
CA TYR A 87 -7.26 -2.17 -13.30
C TYR A 87 -6.73 -1.03 -12.43
N ALA A 88 -6.56 0.14 -13.04
CA ALA A 88 -6.04 1.35 -12.43
C ALA A 88 -6.82 2.59 -12.87
N PHE A 89 -6.63 3.68 -12.12
CA PHE A 89 -7.05 5.02 -12.48
C PHE A 89 -5.83 5.92 -12.57
N VAL A 90 -5.80 6.78 -13.59
CA VAL A 90 -4.71 7.73 -13.82
C VAL A 90 -5.34 9.12 -13.98
N GLU A 91 -4.87 10.07 -13.18
CA GLU A 91 -5.24 11.47 -13.26
C GLU A 91 -4.15 12.25 -13.99
N PHE A 92 -4.52 12.86 -15.11
CA PHE A 92 -3.70 13.80 -15.85
C PHE A 92 -3.99 15.24 -15.43
N SER A 93 -3.01 16.11 -15.64
CA SER A 93 -3.20 17.55 -15.43
C SER A 93 -4.20 18.18 -16.40
N CYS A 94 -4.41 17.59 -17.58
CA CYS A 94 -5.31 18.09 -18.60
C CYS A 94 -6.34 17.03 -19.03
N ASP A 95 -7.60 17.42 -19.17
CA ASP A 95 -8.70 16.59 -19.67
C ASP A 95 -8.55 16.19 -21.14
N GLU A 96 -8.00 17.06 -21.98
CA GLU A 96 -7.76 16.76 -23.40
C GLU A 96 -6.70 15.66 -23.56
N VAL A 97 -5.62 15.74 -22.78
CA VAL A 97 -4.58 14.70 -22.72
C VAL A 97 -5.17 13.37 -22.27
N ALA A 98 -6.08 13.39 -21.29
CA ALA A 98 -6.77 12.19 -20.84
C ALA A 98 -7.64 11.55 -21.96
N LYS A 99 -8.32 12.35 -22.78
CA LYS A 99 -9.09 11.86 -23.93
C LYS A 99 -8.19 11.21 -24.99
N ILE A 100 -7.13 11.92 -25.39
CA ILE A 100 -6.16 11.41 -26.37
C ILE A 100 -5.50 10.12 -25.87
N ALA A 101 -5.06 10.09 -24.60
CA ALA A 101 -4.46 8.90 -24.00
C ALA A 101 -5.45 7.72 -23.94
N ALA A 102 -6.73 7.98 -23.70
CA ALA A 102 -7.75 6.94 -23.68
C ALA A 102 -7.99 6.36 -25.09
N GLU A 103 -8.14 7.21 -26.11
CA GLU A 103 -8.39 6.79 -27.49
C GLU A 103 -7.20 6.03 -28.09
N THR A 104 -5.98 6.53 -27.87
CA THR A 104 -4.75 5.93 -28.41
C THR A 104 -4.41 4.58 -27.77
N MET A 105 -4.74 4.40 -26.49
CA MET A 105 -4.39 3.18 -25.73
C MET A 105 -5.54 2.18 -25.61
N ASP A 106 -6.75 2.50 -26.06
CA ASP A 106 -7.85 1.54 -26.02
C ASP A 106 -7.60 0.41 -27.02
N ASN A 107 -7.73 -0.83 -26.55
CA ASN A 107 -7.41 -2.05 -27.28
C ASN A 107 -5.93 -2.17 -27.70
N TYR A 108 -5.02 -1.47 -27.02
CA TYR A 108 -3.59 -1.65 -27.23
C TYR A 108 -3.14 -3.03 -26.72
N MET A 109 -2.42 -3.79 -27.54
CA MET A 109 -1.93 -5.12 -27.19
C MET A 109 -0.64 -5.04 -26.35
N MET A 110 -0.73 -5.40 -25.08
CA MET A 110 0.38 -5.37 -24.12
C MET A 110 0.51 -6.73 -23.41
N PHE A 111 1.66 -7.39 -23.57
CA PHE A 111 1.96 -8.71 -22.98
C PHE A 111 0.84 -9.75 -23.17
N GLY A 112 0.28 -9.84 -24.39
CA GLY A 112 -0.80 -10.76 -24.73
C GLY A 112 -2.18 -10.39 -24.18
N ARG A 113 -2.37 -9.14 -23.73
CA ARG A 113 -3.66 -8.61 -23.28
C ARG A 113 -4.00 -7.31 -24.00
N LEU A 114 -5.24 -7.16 -24.41
CA LEU A 114 -5.78 -5.90 -24.93
C LEU A 114 -6.15 -5.01 -23.74
N LEU A 115 -5.46 -3.87 -23.62
CA LEU A 115 -5.77 -2.86 -22.61
C LEU A 115 -7.13 -2.24 -22.90
N LYS A 116 -7.86 -1.89 -21.84
CA LYS A 116 -9.13 -1.17 -21.94
C LYS A 116 -8.95 0.21 -21.35
N CYS A 117 -8.98 1.24 -22.18
CA CYS A 117 -8.70 2.61 -21.77
C CYS A 117 -9.94 3.46 -22.02
N LYS A 118 -10.49 4.08 -20.96
CA LYS A 118 -11.70 4.89 -21.05
C LYS A 118 -11.59 6.15 -20.20
N VAL A 119 -12.09 7.27 -20.70
CA VAL A 119 -12.24 8.48 -19.91
C VAL A 119 -13.33 8.28 -18.86
N VAL A 120 -13.07 8.71 -17.63
CA VAL A 120 -14.03 8.69 -16.53
C VAL A 120 -14.55 10.11 -16.33
N SER A 121 -15.87 10.27 -16.40
CA SER A 121 -16.48 11.58 -16.12
C SER A 121 -16.22 12.00 -14.67
N LYS A 122 -16.01 13.29 -14.45
CA LYS A 122 -15.69 13.86 -13.12
C LYS A 122 -16.71 13.47 -12.05
N GLU A 123 -17.99 13.38 -12.41
CA GLU A 123 -19.09 12.95 -11.53
C GLU A 123 -18.96 11.50 -11.05
N LYS A 124 -18.41 10.61 -11.88
CA LYS A 124 -18.21 9.19 -11.55
C LYS A 124 -16.95 8.99 -10.70
N VAL A 125 -16.07 9.98 -10.61
CA VAL A 125 -14.86 9.93 -9.78
C VAL A 125 -15.25 10.18 -8.33
N HIS A 126 -15.38 9.09 -7.57
CA HIS A 126 -15.71 9.19 -6.15
C HIS A 126 -14.56 9.90 -5.36
N PRO A 127 -14.84 10.78 -4.38
CA PRO A 127 -13.80 11.53 -3.65
C PRO A 127 -12.75 10.65 -2.96
N ARG A 128 -13.15 9.49 -2.45
CA ARG A 128 -12.23 8.51 -1.83
C ARG A 128 -11.37 7.74 -2.84
N LEU A 129 -11.52 7.96 -4.15
CA LEU A 129 -10.74 7.27 -5.18
C LEU A 129 -9.25 7.53 -5.00
N TRP A 130 -8.81 8.66 -4.49
CA TRP A 130 -7.38 8.93 -4.32
C TRP A 130 -6.84 8.62 -2.92
N LYS A 131 -7.71 8.20 -1.99
CA LYS A 131 -7.28 7.91 -0.61
C LYS A 131 -6.36 6.69 -0.57
N GLY A 132 -5.08 6.92 -0.27
CA GLY A 132 -4.06 5.88 -0.17
C GLY A 132 -3.50 5.41 -1.52
N SER A 133 -3.61 6.22 -2.59
CA SER A 133 -2.93 5.96 -3.87
C SER A 133 -1.41 5.90 -3.73
N GLU A 134 -0.85 6.70 -2.81
CA GLU A 134 0.60 6.78 -2.55
C GLU A 134 1.10 5.71 -1.57
N ARG A 135 0.20 4.95 -0.95
CA ARG A 135 0.61 3.91 0.00
C ARG A 135 1.23 2.74 -0.77
N LYS A 136 2.47 2.39 -0.44
CA LYS A 136 3.08 1.14 -0.90
C LYS A 136 2.32 -0.05 -0.31
N PHE A 137 1.82 -0.94 -1.18
CA PHE A 137 1.15 -2.17 -0.78
C PHE A 137 2.17 -3.30 -0.68
N TYR A 138 2.21 -3.97 0.48
CA TYR A 138 2.99 -5.17 0.71
C TYR A 138 2.08 -6.32 1.11
N SER A 139 2.39 -7.54 0.69
CA SER A 139 1.70 -8.74 1.17
C SER A 139 2.13 -8.99 2.60
N ILE A 140 1.24 -8.71 3.55
CA ILE A 140 1.49 -8.96 4.97
C ILE A 140 1.44 -10.48 5.21
N PRO A 141 2.50 -11.12 5.71
CA PRO A 141 2.51 -12.55 6.01
C PRO A 141 1.74 -12.81 7.32
N ARG A 142 0.41 -12.68 7.25
CA ARG A 142 -0.48 -12.72 8.42
C ARG A 142 -0.30 -13.97 9.28
N GLN A 143 -0.10 -15.12 8.65
CA GLN A 143 0.14 -16.37 9.35
C GLN A 143 1.42 -16.32 10.21
N GLN A 144 2.51 -15.77 9.67
CA GLN A 144 3.76 -15.63 10.43
C GLN A 144 3.61 -14.63 11.57
N GLU A 145 2.89 -13.52 11.34
CA GLU A 145 2.58 -12.57 12.41
C GLU A 145 1.68 -13.18 13.50
N GLU A 146 0.73 -14.03 13.13
CA GLU A 146 -0.14 -14.74 14.08
C GLU A 146 0.64 -15.78 14.87
N ILE A 147 1.50 -16.56 14.20
CA ILE A 147 2.41 -17.51 14.86
C ILE A 147 3.31 -16.79 15.85
N THR A 148 3.96 -15.71 15.44
CA THR A 148 4.84 -14.92 16.31
C THR A 148 4.07 -14.29 17.48
N LYS A 149 2.85 -13.78 17.27
CA LYS A 149 2.00 -13.25 18.36
C LYS A 149 1.57 -14.34 19.33
N HIS A 150 1.18 -15.52 18.83
CA HIS A 150 0.75 -16.64 19.67
C HIS A 150 1.92 -17.23 20.47
N ASN A 151 3.09 -17.34 19.82
CA ASN A 151 4.29 -17.89 20.42
C ASN A 151 5.08 -16.86 21.26
N LYS A 152 4.70 -15.57 21.22
CA LYS A 152 5.35 -14.52 22.00
C LYS A 152 5.30 -14.88 23.49
N GLU A 153 6.46 -14.88 24.12
CA GLU A 153 6.59 -15.08 25.56
C GLU A 153 5.82 -13.99 26.31
N LYS A 154 5.05 -14.39 27.32
CA LYS A 154 4.22 -13.48 28.12
C LYS A 154 5.04 -12.92 29.27
N SER A 155 4.79 -11.66 29.64
CA SER A 155 5.34 -11.08 30.87
C SER A 155 4.69 -11.72 32.11
N LYS A 156 5.37 -11.67 33.25
CA LYS A 156 4.83 -12.12 34.54
C LYS A 156 3.49 -11.47 34.87
N LYS A 157 3.35 -10.16 34.65
CA LYS A 157 2.10 -9.40 34.85
C LYS A 157 0.96 -9.89 33.95
N GLU A 158 1.28 -10.17 32.69
CA GLU A 158 0.31 -10.69 31.72
C GLU A 158 -0.16 -12.11 32.10
N HIS A 159 0.75 -12.91 32.64
CA HIS A 159 0.46 -14.25 33.14
C HIS A 159 -0.42 -14.23 34.39
N GLU A 160 -0.13 -13.37 35.37
CA GLU A 160 -0.97 -13.17 36.55
C GLU A 160 -2.40 -12.77 36.15
N LYS A 161 -2.53 -11.82 35.21
CA LYS A 161 -3.83 -11.42 34.64
C LYS A 161 -4.53 -12.57 33.92
N GLN A 162 -3.78 -13.42 33.23
CA GLN A 162 -4.34 -14.60 32.57
C GLN A 162 -4.88 -15.61 33.60
N VAL A 163 -4.13 -15.88 34.68
CA VAL A 163 -4.56 -16.74 35.79
C VAL A 163 -5.83 -16.20 36.44
N GLU A 164 -5.90 -14.89 36.71
CA GLU A 164 -7.08 -14.26 37.28
C GLU A 164 -8.33 -14.44 36.39
N ASN A 165 -8.17 -14.28 35.07
CA ASN A 165 -9.25 -14.48 34.10
C ASN A 165 -9.70 -15.95 34.02
N ILE A 166 -8.78 -16.90 34.15
CA ILE A 166 -9.08 -18.34 34.20
C ILE A 166 -9.92 -18.64 35.45
N LEU A 167 -9.52 -18.16 36.64
CA LEU A 167 -10.26 -18.35 37.88
C LEU A 167 -11.66 -17.70 37.83
N LYS A 168 -11.80 -16.54 37.20
CA LYS A 168 -13.11 -15.89 36.97
C LYS A 168 -14.01 -16.76 36.07
N LYS A 169 -13.48 -17.33 35.00
CA LYS A 169 -14.22 -18.24 34.11
C LYS A 169 -14.63 -19.52 34.84
N GLU A 170 -13.75 -20.09 35.65
CA GLU A 170 -14.04 -21.26 36.47
C GLU A 170 -15.20 -21.01 37.44
N LYS A 171 -15.16 -19.89 38.19
CA LYS A 171 -16.25 -19.50 39.09
C LYS A 171 -17.59 -19.38 38.35
N ARG A 172 -17.60 -18.80 37.15
CA ARG A 172 -18.82 -18.70 36.31
C ARG A 172 -19.33 -20.07 35.88
N LYS A 173 -18.44 -21.00 35.52
CA LYS A 173 -18.82 -22.37 35.15
C LYS A 173 -19.40 -23.14 36.33
N ARG A 174 -18.75 -23.07 37.50
CA ARG A 174 -19.24 -23.72 38.73
C ARG A 174 -20.64 -23.22 39.13
N LYS A 175 -20.88 -21.91 39.03
CA LYS A 175 -22.22 -21.34 39.23
C LYS A 175 -23.24 -21.95 38.27
N LYS A 176 -22.96 -21.95 36.96
CA LYS A 176 -23.85 -22.56 35.96
C LYS A 176 -24.14 -24.04 36.22
N ILE A 177 -23.13 -24.81 36.61
CA ILE A 177 -23.28 -26.25 36.92
C ILE A 177 -24.19 -26.44 38.14
N LYS A 178 -23.98 -25.62 39.18
CA LYS A 178 -24.83 -25.60 40.38
C LYS A 178 -26.28 -25.20 40.05
N ASP A 179 -26.46 -24.19 39.20
CA ASP A 179 -27.78 -23.72 38.77
C ASP A 179 -28.53 -24.80 37.96
N LEU A 180 -27.80 -25.66 37.25
CA LEU A 180 -28.34 -26.83 36.55
C LEU A 180 -28.63 -28.02 37.49
N GLY A 181 -28.35 -27.90 38.79
CA GLY A 181 -28.57 -28.95 39.79
C GLY A 181 -27.60 -30.12 39.68
N ILE A 182 -26.50 -29.96 38.95
CA ILE A 182 -25.50 -31.03 38.76
C ILE A 182 -24.45 -30.88 39.86
N ASP A 183 -24.28 -31.92 40.68
CA ASP A 183 -23.20 -31.98 41.67
C ASP A 183 -21.93 -32.51 40.99
N TYR A 184 -21.07 -31.58 40.56
CA TYR A 184 -19.82 -31.90 39.86
C TYR A 184 -18.66 -31.12 40.48
N ASP A 185 -17.87 -31.82 41.28
CA ASP A 185 -16.63 -31.32 41.85
C ASP A 185 -15.44 -31.78 40.99
N PHE A 186 -14.75 -30.82 40.39
CA PHE A 186 -13.52 -31.07 39.63
C PHE A 186 -12.42 -30.15 40.16
N PRO A 187 -11.18 -30.66 40.32
CA PRO A 187 -10.05 -29.93 40.92
C PRO A 187 -9.77 -28.54 40.32
N GLY A 188 -10.19 -28.28 39.08
CA GLY A 188 -10.25 -26.92 38.52
C GLY A 188 -8.88 -26.26 38.37
N TYR A 189 -8.86 -25.01 37.88
CA TYR A 189 -7.62 -24.28 37.71
C TYR A 189 -7.09 -23.73 39.04
N ALA A 190 -7.96 -23.55 40.03
CA ALA A 190 -7.58 -23.07 41.37
C ALA A 190 -6.63 -24.02 42.13
N SER A 191 -6.71 -25.34 41.89
CA SER A 191 -5.80 -26.32 42.48
C SER A 191 -4.43 -26.35 41.77
N GLU A 192 -4.42 -26.15 40.45
CA GLU A 192 -3.21 -26.20 39.63
C GLU A 192 -2.30 -24.98 39.80
N VAL A 193 -2.86 -23.80 40.07
CA VAL A 193 -2.12 -22.55 40.31
C VAL A 193 -1.11 -22.69 41.47
N LYS A 194 -1.35 -23.61 42.41
CA LYS A 194 -0.49 -23.80 43.59
C LYS A 194 0.61 -24.85 43.41
N THR A 195 0.52 -25.72 42.41
CA THR A 195 1.27 -26.99 42.43
C THR A 195 2.48 -27.06 41.51
N LYS A 196 2.61 -26.20 40.50
CA LYS A 196 3.75 -26.28 39.56
C LYS A 196 4.18 -24.90 39.08
N LEU A 197 5.47 -24.56 39.27
CA LEU A 197 6.10 -23.54 38.43
C LEU A 197 6.03 -24.02 36.97
N PRO A 198 5.68 -23.15 36.00
CA PRO A 198 5.44 -23.63 34.65
C PRO A 198 6.74 -24.09 34.01
N LYS A 199 6.80 -25.35 33.57
CA LYS A 199 8.01 -26.02 33.06
C LYS A 199 8.62 -25.39 31.79
N HIS A 200 7.88 -24.53 31.09
CA HIS A 200 8.27 -23.94 29.80
C HIS A 200 8.00 -22.44 29.66
N THR A 201 7.66 -21.71 30.73
CA THR A 201 7.48 -20.25 30.65
C THR A 201 8.78 -19.56 30.99
N LYS A 202 9.52 -19.12 29.98
CA LYS A 202 10.49 -18.04 30.17
C LYS A 202 9.67 -16.76 30.22
N PHE A 203 9.61 -16.13 31.40
CA PHE A 203 9.07 -14.78 31.51
C PHE A 203 10.17 -13.83 31.01
N SER A 204 9.82 -12.90 30.13
CA SER A 204 10.76 -11.85 29.72
C SER A 204 10.75 -10.73 30.77
N ASP A 205 11.92 -10.39 31.30
CA ASP A 205 12.13 -9.34 32.32
C ASP A 205 12.18 -7.93 31.71
N LYS A 206 11.20 -7.57 30.87
CA LYS A 206 11.02 -6.21 30.35
C LYS A 206 9.84 -5.50 30.99
#